data_AF-A0A818SG31-F1
#
_entry.id   AF-A0A818SG31-F1
#
_cell.length_a   1.000
_cell.length_b   1.000
_cell.length_c   1.000
_cell.angle_alpha   90.00
_cell.angle_beta   90.00
_cell.angle_gamma   90.00
#
_symmetry.space_group_name_H-M   'P 1'
#
loop_
_entity.id
_entity.type
_entity.pdbx_description
1 polymer ?
#
loop_
_entity_poly.entity_id
_entity_poly.type
_entity_poly.pdbx_seq_one_letter_code
_entity_poly.pdbx_strand_id
1 'polypeptide(L)'
;KANLRLCRICEWTNYAGLDFSLERSIQHPHFIELVDSNSPASAASLKIRDVVLAVNNKDVSESEYIEVTKAIKDVRDSNDRLELLVIQKHFYDILKENGISFNPRFAQVIDTPKQMPGDYMNFSKHTPRTCEIRLSTTDQTFGFDIVYGKYDIGAYIQEIAPDSPASPTILRKNDRVLEINDKFIDNEPRKIIEKRLIEAKLKRFIKLYVGDTHTYIFFQVNNIPLESKKF
;
A
#
# COMPACT_ATOMS: atom_id res chain seq x y z
N LYS A 1 -4.07 -6.33 -19.40
CA LYS A 1 -4.14 -7.61 -18.65
C LYS A 1 -4.65 -7.27 -17.26
N ALA A 2 -5.76 -7.86 -16.80
CA ALA A 2 -6.25 -7.61 -15.45
C ALA A 2 -5.17 -8.01 -14.42
N ASN A 3 -5.07 -7.27 -13.33
CA ASN A 3 -3.99 -7.42 -12.35
C ASN A 3 -4.38 -8.38 -11.20
N LEU A 4 -5.08 -9.47 -11.53
CA LEU A 4 -5.46 -10.48 -10.55
C LEU A 4 -4.20 -11.13 -9.95
N ARG A 5 -4.11 -11.16 -8.62
CA ARG A 5 -2.96 -11.68 -7.88
C ARG A 5 -3.41 -12.70 -6.84
N LEU A 6 -2.62 -13.75 -6.67
CA LEU A 6 -2.72 -14.67 -5.55
C LEU A 6 -1.52 -14.39 -4.63
N CYS A 7 -1.74 -13.57 -3.62
CA CYS A 7 -0.75 -13.16 -2.64
C CYS A 7 -0.63 -14.25 -1.56
N ARG A 8 0.49 -14.95 -1.53
CA ARG A 8 0.79 -16.03 -0.57
C ARG A 8 1.75 -15.50 0.49
N ILE A 9 1.18 -15.18 1.65
CA ILE A 9 1.82 -14.43 2.73
C ILE A 9 2.20 -15.39 3.86
N CYS A 10 3.49 -15.45 4.16
CA CYS A 10 4.04 -16.15 5.31
C CYS A 10 4.46 -15.14 6.39
N GLU A 11 4.16 -15.44 7.64
CA GLU A 11 4.74 -14.71 8.77
C GLU A 11 6.25 -14.98 8.82
N TRP A 12 7.06 -13.93 8.95
CA TRP A 12 8.51 -14.08 9.03
C TRP A 12 8.94 -14.42 10.45
N THR A 13 9.94 -15.28 10.59
CA THR A 13 10.42 -15.73 11.90
C THR A 13 10.94 -14.61 12.81
N ASN A 14 11.27 -13.45 12.25
CA ASN A 14 11.80 -12.28 12.94
C ASN A 14 10.87 -11.04 12.85
N TYR A 15 9.59 -11.25 12.52
CA TYR A 15 8.59 -10.20 12.37
C TYR A 15 7.26 -10.67 12.96
N ALA A 16 6.61 -9.85 13.78
CA ALA A 16 5.32 -10.22 14.36
C ALA A 16 4.18 -9.77 13.45
N GLY A 17 3.34 -10.71 13.01
CA GLY A 17 2.18 -10.41 12.18
C GLY A 17 2.46 -10.32 10.68
N LEU A 18 1.42 -9.93 9.92
CA LEU A 18 1.46 -9.77 8.46
C LEU A 18 1.39 -8.30 8.02
N ASP A 19 0.93 -7.43 8.92
CA ASP A 19 0.76 -5.97 8.83
C ASP A 19 0.09 -5.45 7.56
N PHE A 20 -1.20 -5.77 7.48
CA PHE A 20 -2.19 -5.14 6.63
C PHE A 20 -3.52 -5.03 7.40
N SER A 21 -4.41 -4.14 6.98
CA SER A 21 -5.76 -4.01 7.52
C SER A 21 -6.82 -4.07 6.42
N LEU A 22 -8.03 -4.48 6.80
CA LEU A 22 -9.21 -4.46 5.95
C LEU A 22 -10.05 -3.23 6.28
N GLU A 23 -10.63 -2.60 5.26
CA GLU A 23 -11.59 -1.53 5.47
C GLU A 23 -12.85 -2.09 6.14
N ARG A 24 -13.14 -1.56 7.33
CA ARG A 24 -14.37 -1.90 8.04
C ARG A 24 -15.57 -1.25 7.35
N SER A 25 -16.32 -2.07 6.62
CA SER A 25 -17.53 -1.70 5.89
C SER A 25 -18.60 -2.79 6.03
N ILE A 26 -19.86 -2.38 5.96
CA ILE A 26 -21.00 -3.30 5.85
C ILE A 26 -21.20 -3.72 4.38
N GLN A 27 -20.75 -2.89 3.44
CA GLN A 27 -20.87 -3.15 2.01
C GLN A 27 -19.74 -4.07 1.53
N HIS A 28 -20.13 -5.02 0.69
CA HIS A 28 -19.23 -5.89 -0.07
C HIS A 28 -18.94 -5.27 -1.47
N PRO A 29 -17.80 -5.61 -2.09
CA PRO A 29 -16.74 -6.45 -1.55
C PRO A 29 -15.87 -5.70 -0.51
N HIS A 30 -14.99 -6.42 0.19
CA HIS A 30 -14.06 -5.84 1.16
C HIS A 30 -12.71 -5.46 0.54
N PHE A 31 -12.07 -4.43 1.08
CA PHE A 31 -10.84 -3.86 0.54
C PHE A 31 -9.70 -3.88 1.56
N ILE A 32 -8.47 -4.00 1.08
CA ILE A 32 -7.27 -3.70 1.86
C ILE A 32 -7.21 -2.19 2.11
N GLU A 33 -7.23 -1.77 3.38
CA GLU A 33 -7.20 -0.36 3.76
C GLU A 33 -5.77 0.16 3.90
N LEU A 34 -4.92 -0.61 4.57
CA LEU A 34 -3.50 -0.30 4.80
C LEU A 34 -2.66 -1.54 4.57
N VAL A 35 -1.41 -1.30 4.16
CA VAL A 35 -0.34 -2.29 4.10
C VAL A 35 0.87 -1.58 4.68
N ASP A 36 1.58 -2.20 5.63
CA ASP A 36 2.70 -1.52 6.26
C ASP A 36 3.96 -1.63 5.40
N SER A 37 4.73 -0.55 5.32
CA SER A 37 6.05 -0.58 4.69
C SER A 37 6.92 -1.63 5.38
N ASN A 38 7.65 -2.41 4.60
CA ASN A 38 8.55 -3.44 5.11
C ASN A 38 7.86 -4.60 5.88
N SER A 39 6.59 -4.90 5.58
CA SER A 39 5.87 -6.05 6.16
C SER A 39 5.80 -7.26 5.23
N PRO A 40 5.40 -8.45 5.74
CA PRO A 40 5.07 -9.60 4.90
C PRO A 40 4.01 -9.29 3.84
N ALA A 41 2.96 -8.52 4.17
CA ALA A 41 1.94 -8.13 3.20
C ALA A 41 2.49 -7.22 2.10
N SER A 42 3.39 -6.30 2.43
CA SER A 42 4.10 -5.49 1.43
C SER A 42 4.95 -6.36 0.50
N ALA A 43 5.67 -7.35 1.04
CA ALA A 43 6.47 -8.29 0.25
C ALA A 43 5.61 -9.19 -0.65
N ALA A 44 4.38 -9.48 -0.23
CA ALA A 44 3.40 -10.21 -1.04
C ALA A 44 2.81 -9.37 -2.18
N SER A 45 3.24 -8.11 -2.32
CA SER A 45 2.69 -7.11 -3.25
C SER A 45 1.18 -6.91 -3.08
N LEU A 46 0.70 -7.02 -1.84
CA LEU A 46 -0.64 -6.58 -1.48
C LEU A 46 -0.70 -5.06 -1.62
N LYS A 47 -1.77 -4.55 -2.21
CA LYS A 47 -1.92 -3.10 -2.49
C LYS A 47 -3.06 -2.51 -1.69
N ILE A 48 -2.91 -1.25 -1.30
CA ILE A 48 -4.01 -0.49 -0.71
C ILE A 48 -5.11 -0.37 -1.78
N ARG A 49 -6.37 -0.54 -1.36
CA ARG A 49 -7.57 -0.62 -2.24
C ARG A 49 -7.65 -1.88 -3.10
N ASP A 50 -6.86 -2.91 -2.83
CA ASP A 50 -7.13 -4.23 -3.39
C ASP A 50 -8.44 -4.78 -2.86
N VAL A 51 -9.26 -5.32 -3.76
CA VAL A 51 -10.47 -6.08 -3.44
C VAL A 51 -10.08 -7.50 -3.05
N VAL A 52 -10.57 -7.97 -1.91
CA VAL A 52 -10.36 -9.34 -1.45
C VAL A 52 -11.48 -10.23 -2.00
N LEU A 53 -11.11 -11.14 -2.90
CA LEU A 53 -12.03 -12.05 -3.57
C LEU A 53 -12.10 -13.41 -2.87
N ALA A 54 -10.97 -13.92 -2.38
CA ALA A 54 -10.91 -15.21 -1.70
C ALA A 54 -9.83 -15.24 -0.61
N VAL A 55 -10.06 -16.06 0.42
CA VAL A 55 -9.11 -16.41 1.50
C VAL A 55 -8.92 -17.92 1.50
N ASN A 56 -7.70 -18.41 1.29
CA ASN A 56 -7.35 -19.85 1.20
C ASN A 56 -8.34 -20.67 0.37
N ASN A 57 -8.59 -20.23 -0.88
CA ASN A 57 -9.53 -20.82 -1.84
C ASN A 57 -11.03 -20.72 -1.50
N LYS A 58 -11.40 -20.11 -0.37
CA LYS A 58 -12.79 -19.78 -0.04
C LYS A 58 -13.13 -18.41 -0.61
N ASP A 59 -14.13 -18.35 -1.49
CA ASP A 59 -14.70 -17.08 -1.98
C ASP A 59 -15.30 -16.28 -0.81
N VAL A 60 -14.93 -15.01 -0.72
CA VAL A 60 -15.40 -14.05 0.27
C VAL A 60 -15.89 -12.74 -0.37
N SER A 61 -16.03 -12.70 -1.69
CA SER A 61 -16.37 -11.49 -2.44
C SER A 61 -17.73 -10.88 -2.06
N GLU A 62 -18.64 -11.70 -1.54
CA GLU A 62 -19.98 -11.31 -1.07
C GLU A 62 -20.17 -11.63 0.43
N SER A 63 -19.10 -11.97 1.16
CA SER A 63 -19.13 -12.23 2.61
C SER A 63 -19.14 -10.96 3.42
N GLU A 64 -19.60 -11.04 4.68
CA GLU A 64 -19.52 -9.91 5.62
C GLU A 64 -18.11 -9.72 6.19
N TYR A 65 -17.80 -8.51 6.67
CA TYR A 65 -16.49 -8.15 7.22
C TYR A 65 -16.03 -9.13 8.32
N ILE A 66 -16.96 -9.56 9.17
CA ILE A 66 -16.67 -10.46 10.29
C ILE A 66 -16.29 -11.87 9.79
N GLU A 67 -16.87 -12.31 8.68
CA GLU A 67 -16.56 -13.61 8.08
C GLU A 67 -15.20 -13.58 7.38
N VAL A 68 -14.88 -12.50 6.68
CA VAL A 68 -13.58 -12.32 6.02
C VAL A 68 -12.46 -12.25 7.04
N THR A 69 -12.62 -11.42 8.07
CA THR A 69 -11.62 -11.30 9.15
C THR A 69 -11.48 -12.59 9.94
N LYS A 70 -12.57 -13.32 10.19
CA LYS A 70 -12.52 -14.64 10.80
C LYS A 70 -11.78 -15.64 9.92
N ALA A 71 -12.05 -15.70 8.62
CA ALA A 71 -11.36 -16.60 7.70
C ALA A 71 -9.84 -16.34 7.68
N ILE A 72 -9.42 -15.07 7.68
CA ILE A 72 -8.01 -14.70 7.77
C ILE A 72 -7.42 -15.12 9.12
N LYS A 73 -8.14 -14.89 10.22
CA LYS A 73 -7.70 -15.25 11.56
C LYS A 73 -7.54 -16.77 11.72
N ASP A 74 -8.52 -17.54 11.28
CA ASP A 74 -8.52 -19.01 11.38
C ASP A 74 -7.30 -19.61 10.67
N VAL A 75 -6.92 -19.07 9.50
CA VAL A 75 -5.71 -19.48 8.75
C VAL A 75 -4.42 -19.14 9.49
N ARG A 76 -4.36 -17.95 10.13
CA ARG A 76 -3.20 -17.54 10.93
C ARG A 76 -3.06 -18.41 12.18
N ASP A 77 -4.16 -18.72 12.85
CA ASP A 77 -4.18 -19.55 14.05
C ASP A 77 -3.79 -21.01 13.75
N SER A 78 -4.03 -21.50 12.53
CA SER A 78 -3.56 -22.83 12.10
C SER A 78 -2.09 -22.88 11.67
N ASN A 79 -1.34 -21.77 11.81
CA ASN A 79 0.04 -21.62 11.34
C ASN A 79 0.23 -22.02 9.87
N ASP A 80 -0.83 -21.83 9.07
CA ASP A 80 -0.82 -22.06 7.64
C ASP A 80 -0.44 -20.77 6.91
N ARG A 81 -0.03 -20.90 5.64
CA ARG A 81 0.23 -19.75 4.78
C ARG A 81 -1.10 -19.10 4.39
N LEU A 82 -1.18 -17.78 4.53
CA LEU A 82 -2.34 -17.02 4.09
C LEU A 82 -2.29 -16.82 2.58
N GLU A 83 -3.31 -17.27 1.86
CA GLU A 83 -3.48 -17.01 0.43
C GLU A 83 -4.66 -16.06 0.21
N LEU A 84 -4.37 -14.86 -0.30
CA LEU A 84 -5.38 -13.87 -0.66
C LEU A 84 -5.46 -13.75 -2.19
N LEU A 85 -6.64 -14.05 -2.76
CA LEU A 85 -6.92 -13.69 -4.14
C LEU A 85 -7.41 -12.25 -4.17
N VAL A 86 -6.66 -11.38 -4.84
CA VAL A 86 -6.92 -9.95 -4.86
C VAL A 86 -6.84 -9.35 -6.25
N ILE A 87 -7.52 -8.22 -6.43
CA ILE A 87 -7.49 -7.43 -7.66
C ILE A 87 -7.59 -5.95 -7.30
N GLN A 88 -6.96 -5.05 -8.07
CA GLN A 88 -7.14 -3.61 -7.79
C GLN A 88 -8.58 -3.21 -8.12
N LYS A 89 -9.15 -2.34 -7.27
CA LYS A 89 -10.55 -1.86 -7.38
C LYS A 89 -10.95 -1.45 -8.81
N HIS A 90 -10.15 -0.65 -9.51
CA HIS A 90 -10.52 -0.20 -10.85
C HIS A 90 -10.73 -1.36 -11.85
N PHE A 91 -9.93 -2.42 -11.77
CA PHE A 91 -10.15 -3.61 -12.60
C PHE A 91 -11.31 -4.46 -12.10
N TYR A 92 -11.52 -4.53 -10.79
CA TYR A 92 -12.71 -5.18 -10.22
C TYR A 92 -14.00 -4.58 -10.78
N ASP A 93 -14.13 -3.26 -10.71
CA ASP A 93 -15.32 -2.53 -11.16
C ASP A 93 -15.61 -2.87 -12.63
N ILE A 94 -14.61 -2.73 -13.51
CA ILE A 94 -14.73 -3.05 -14.94
C ILE A 94 -15.14 -4.51 -15.17
N LEU A 95 -14.49 -5.47 -14.52
CA LEU A 95 -14.77 -6.89 -14.75
C LEU A 95 -16.17 -7.27 -14.23
N LYS A 96 -16.57 -6.75 -13.06
CA LYS A 96 -17.90 -6.99 -12.48
C LYS A 96 -19.00 -6.40 -13.36
N GLU A 97 -18.84 -5.17 -13.85
CA GLU A 97 -19.78 -4.51 -14.78
C GLU A 97 -19.96 -5.31 -16.08
N ASN A 98 -18.90 -5.96 -16.57
CA ASN A 98 -18.92 -6.78 -17.78
C ASN A 98 -19.30 -8.25 -17.51
N GLY A 99 -19.66 -8.63 -16.28
CA GLY A 99 -20.03 -10.00 -15.92
C GLY A 99 -18.88 -11.01 -16.06
N ILE A 100 -17.63 -10.57 -16.02
CA ILE A 100 -16.44 -11.42 -16.16
C ILE A 100 -16.07 -12.01 -14.81
N SER A 101 -16.01 -13.35 -14.72
CA SER A 101 -15.64 -14.06 -13.50
C SER A 101 -14.15 -13.93 -13.15
N PHE A 102 -13.83 -13.83 -11.86
CA PHE A 102 -12.45 -13.81 -11.36
C PHE A 102 -11.92 -15.23 -11.20
N ASN A 103 -11.31 -15.80 -12.24
CA ASN A 103 -10.75 -17.14 -12.18
C ASN A 103 -9.33 -17.14 -11.58
N PRO A 104 -9.07 -17.81 -10.43
CA PRO A 104 -7.76 -17.84 -9.79
C PRO A 104 -6.63 -18.37 -10.68
N ARG A 105 -6.94 -19.18 -11.71
CA ARG A 105 -5.93 -19.70 -12.66
C ARG A 105 -5.25 -18.63 -13.49
N PHE A 106 -5.87 -17.45 -13.63
CA PHE A 106 -5.28 -16.32 -14.33
C PHE A 106 -4.53 -15.37 -13.39
N ALA A 107 -4.50 -15.66 -12.09
CA ALA A 107 -3.80 -14.84 -11.11
C ALA A 107 -2.29 -14.98 -11.24
N GLN A 108 -1.58 -13.87 -11.13
CA GLN A 108 -0.15 -13.89 -10.88
C GLN A 108 0.07 -14.36 -9.43
N VAL A 109 0.75 -15.50 -9.27
CA VAL A 109 1.11 -16.02 -7.94
C VAL A 109 2.33 -15.28 -7.41
N ILE A 110 2.24 -14.78 -6.18
CA ILE A 110 3.32 -14.05 -5.51
C ILE A 110 3.54 -14.71 -4.15
N ASP A 111 4.71 -15.31 -3.96
CA ASP A 111 5.13 -15.92 -2.72
C ASP A 111 6.05 -14.98 -1.94
N THR A 112 5.76 -14.75 -0.66
CA THR A 112 6.69 -14.05 0.23
C THR A 112 7.88 -14.95 0.59
N PRO A 113 9.07 -14.39 0.83
CA PRO A 113 10.17 -15.16 1.41
C PRO A 113 9.81 -15.66 2.81
N LYS A 114 10.45 -16.75 3.27
CA LYS A 114 10.24 -17.30 4.61
C LYS A 114 10.85 -16.45 5.73
N GLN A 115 11.81 -15.59 5.37
CA GLN A 115 12.51 -14.70 6.28
C GLN A 115 12.44 -13.28 5.72
N MET A 116 12.48 -12.31 6.62
CA MET A 116 12.50 -10.89 6.27
C MET A 116 13.72 -10.57 5.40
N PRO A 117 13.54 -9.94 4.22
CA PRO A 117 14.66 -9.51 3.39
C PRO A 117 15.58 -8.51 4.12
N GLY A 118 16.86 -8.50 3.75
CA GLY A 118 17.86 -7.57 4.32
C GLY A 118 17.44 -6.10 4.22
N ASP A 119 16.91 -5.70 3.07
CA ASP A 119 16.49 -4.32 2.79
C ASP A 119 15.29 -3.88 3.65
N TYR A 120 14.56 -4.85 4.21
CA TYR A 120 13.42 -4.59 5.09
C TYR A 120 13.90 -4.33 6.53
N MET A 121 15.08 -4.81 6.93
CA MET A 121 15.58 -4.69 8.32
C MET A 121 16.27 -3.35 8.62
N ASN A 122 16.86 -2.72 7.61
CA ASN A 122 17.77 -1.59 7.80
C ASN A 122 17.05 -0.24 7.70
N PHE A 123 16.27 0.11 8.73
CA PHE A 123 15.66 1.43 8.80
C PHE A 123 15.47 1.98 10.21
N SER A 124 15.57 3.31 10.32
CA SER A 124 15.24 4.03 11.55
C SER A 124 13.75 3.92 11.83
N LYS A 125 13.40 3.25 12.93
CA LYS A 125 12.02 3.19 13.42
C LYS A 125 11.58 4.57 13.90
N HIS A 126 10.28 4.86 13.77
CA HIS A 126 9.66 6.09 14.26
C HIS A 126 10.31 7.37 13.73
N THR A 127 10.82 7.33 12.49
CA THR A 127 11.51 8.46 11.87
C THR A 127 10.95 8.69 10.47
N PRO A 128 10.29 9.85 10.24
CA PRO A 128 9.87 10.25 8.90
C PRO A 128 11.07 10.44 7.97
N ARG A 129 10.83 10.39 6.67
CA ARG A 129 11.85 10.47 5.63
C ARG A 129 11.56 11.63 4.70
N THR A 130 12.60 12.39 4.37
CA THR A 130 12.53 13.38 3.29
C THR A 130 13.17 12.78 2.04
N CYS A 131 12.40 12.69 0.96
CA CYS A 131 12.87 12.21 -0.34
C CYS A 131 12.81 13.35 -1.35
N GLU A 132 13.93 13.63 -2.01
CA GLU A 132 14.01 14.62 -3.08
C GLU A 132 14.27 13.91 -4.42
N ILE A 133 13.41 14.15 -5.41
CA ILE A 133 13.52 13.55 -6.73
C ILE A 133 13.58 14.65 -7.78
N ARG A 134 14.58 14.59 -8.67
CA ARG A 134 14.78 15.51 -9.80
C ARG A 134 14.65 14.74 -11.10
N LEU A 135 13.91 15.31 -12.06
CA LEU A 135 13.77 14.73 -13.40
C LEU A 135 14.88 15.25 -14.32
N SER A 136 15.69 14.36 -14.87
CA SER A 136 16.63 14.65 -15.96
C SER A 136 15.88 15.07 -17.21
N THR A 137 16.52 15.69 -18.21
CA THR A 137 15.81 16.18 -19.42
C THR A 137 14.99 15.12 -20.17
N THR A 138 15.33 13.84 -20.04
CA THR A 138 14.63 12.72 -20.69
C THR A 138 13.50 12.12 -19.85
N ASP A 139 13.47 12.38 -18.54
CA ASP A 139 12.48 11.78 -17.65
C ASP A 139 11.10 12.42 -17.81
N GLN A 140 10.07 11.57 -17.90
CA GLN A 140 8.67 11.99 -18.02
C GLN A 140 7.90 11.89 -16.70
N THR A 141 8.33 11.06 -15.76
CA THR A 141 7.66 10.83 -14.48
C THR A 141 8.69 10.73 -13.37
N PHE A 142 8.26 10.94 -12.13
CA PHE A 142 9.13 10.72 -10.96
C PHE A 142 9.40 9.25 -10.67
N GLY A 143 8.67 8.33 -11.31
CA GLY A 143 8.91 6.90 -11.12
C GLY A 143 8.21 6.27 -9.92
N PHE A 144 7.14 6.87 -9.40
CA PHE A 144 6.30 6.27 -8.38
C PHE A 144 4.82 6.45 -8.71
N ASP A 145 4.01 5.49 -8.26
CA ASP A 145 2.56 5.57 -8.27
C ASP A 145 2.05 5.91 -6.87
N ILE A 146 0.92 6.62 -6.79
CA ILE A 146 0.23 6.85 -5.52
C ILE A 146 -1.15 6.21 -5.51
N VAL A 147 -1.62 5.94 -4.30
CA VAL A 147 -2.99 5.53 -4.00
C VAL A 147 -3.54 6.45 -2.92
N TYR A 148 -4.83 6.79 -3.03
CA TYR A 148 -5.48 7.64 -2.04
C TYR A 148 -6.02 6.81 -0.89
N GLY A 149 -6.05 7.44 0.29
CA GLY A 149 -6.64 6.84 1.47
C GLY A 149 -8.16 6.72 1.37
N LYS A 150 -8.77 6.34 2.49
CA LYS A 150 -10.23 6.28 2.61
C LYS A 150 -10.85 7.64 2.26
N TYR A 151 -11.97 7.62 1.55
CA TYR A 151 -12.68 8.83 1.09
C TYR A 151 -11.83 9.78 0.21
N ASP A 152 -10.82 9.25 -0.48
CA ASP A 152 -9.91 10.04 -1.33
C ASP A 152 -9.15 11.15 -0.56
N ILE A 153 -8.84 10.90 0.72
CA ILE A 153 -8.08 11.80 1.60
C ILE A 153 -6.68 11.24 1.84
N GLY A 154 -5.68 12.11 1.74
CA GLY A 154 -4.27 11.74 1.88
C GLY A 154 -3.81 10.79 0.76
N ALA A 155 -2.51 10.46 0.77
CA ALA A 155 -1.93 9.58 -0.24
C ALA A 155 -0.84 8.69 0.35
N TYR A 156 -0.63 7.56 -0.31
CA TYR A 156 0.45 6.63 -0.03
C TYR A 156 1.21 6.33 -1.32
N ILE A 157 2.50 6.04 -1.19
CA ILE A 157 3.29 5.48 -2.29
C ILE A 157 2.83 4.05 -2.54
N GLN A 158 2.27 3.76 -3.70
CA GLN A 158 1.76 2.42 -4.00
C GLN A 158 2.84 1.55 -4.65
N GLU A 159 3.60 2.12 -5.58
CA GLU A 159 4.65 1.45 -6.32
C GLU A 159 5.80 2.41 -6.61
N ILE A 160 6.99 1.85 -6.76
CA ILE A 160 8.17 2.56 -7.25
C ILE A 160 8.64 1.76 -8.48
N ALA A 161 8.71 2.44 -9.62
CA ALA A 161 9.15 1.85 -10.86
C ALA A 161 10.66 1.54 -10.78
N PRO A 162 11.10 0.35 -11.21
CA PRO A 162 12.53 0.06 -11.38
C PRO A 162 13.20 1.06 -12.32
N ASP A 163 14.49 1.32 -12.10
CA ASP A 163 15.34 2.18 -12.95
C ASP A 163 14.78 3.60 -13.18
N SER A 164 13.94 4.06 -12.27
CA SER A 164 13.28 5.36 -12.35
C SER A 164 13.95 6.41 -11.45
N PRO A 165 13.63 7.72 -11.59
CA PRO A 165 14.19 8.76 -10.74
C PRO A 165 13.93 8.57 -9.23
N ALA A 166 12.83 7.91 -8.86
CA ALA A 166 12.52 7.58 -7.47
C ALA A 166 13.28 6.35 -6.94
N SER A 167 13.68 5.42 -7.81
CA SER A 167 14.28 4.14 -7.41
C SER A 167 15.56 4.24 -6.57
N PRO A 168 16.50 5.20 -6.78
CA PRO A 168 17.68 5.30 -5.94
C PRO A 168 17.44 6.08 -4.63
N THR A 169 16.21 6.56 -4.39
CA THR A 169 15.90 7.33 -3.17
C THR A 169 15.53 6.41 -2.00
N ILE A 170 15.39 6.99 -0.80
CA ILE A 170 14.91 6.27 0.39
C ILE A 170 13.37 6.16 0.45
N LEU A 171 12.66 6.54 -0.62
CA LEU A 171 11.21 6.40 -0.74
C LEU A 171 10.85 4.92 -0.76
N ARG A 172 9.78 4.53 -0.05
CA ARG A 172 9.37 3.12 0.02
C ARG A 172 7.92 2.95 -0.38
N LYS A 173 7.59 1.73 -0.83
CA LYS A 173 6.21 1.31 -1.02
C LYS A 173 5.48 1.37 0.32
N ASN A 174 4.22 1.76 0.24
CA ASN A 174 3.26 1.95 1.32
C ASN A 174 3.58 3.10 2.30
N ASP A 175 4.61 3.90 2.02
CA ASP A 175 4.86 5.11 2.80
C ASP A 175 3.68 6.08 2.65
N ARG A 176 3.17 6.58 3.78
CA ARG A 176 2.18 7.65 3.83
C ARG A 176 2.85 8.97 3.50
N VAL A 177 2.30 9.70 2.54
CA VAL A 177 2.81 11.01 2.13
C VAL A 177 2.23 12.05 3.08
N LEU A 178 3.08 12.72 3.84
CA LEU A 178 2.71 13.75 4.80
C LEU A 178 2.82 15.14 4.18
N GLU A 179 3.83 15.38 3.35
CA GLU A 179 4.00 16.64 2.64
C GLU A 179 4.45 16.46 1.18
N ILE A 180 4.03 17.40 0.33
CA ILE A 180 4.54 17.58 -1.03
C ILE A 180 5.08 19.01 -1.15
N ASN A 181 6.38 19.17 -1.41
CA ASN A 181 7.07 20.45 -1.50
C ASN A 181 6.76 21.37 -0.30
N ASP A 182 6.96 20.82 0.90
CA ASP A 182 6.79 21.48 2.20
C ASP A 182 5.35 21.98 2.49
N LYS A 183 4.37 21.34 1.86
CA LYS A 183 2.93 21.55 2.10
C LYS A 183 2.35 20.26 2.64
N PHE A 184 1.78 20.33 3.84
CA PHE A 184 1.10 19.22 4.49
C PHE A 184 -0.11 18.76 3.66
N ILE A 185 -0.24 17.45 3.46
CA ILE A 185 -1.30 16.84 2.64
C ILE A 185 -2.03 15.68 3.31
N ASP A 186 -1.69 15.34 4.56
CA ASP A 186 -2.20 14.14 5.25
C ASP A 186 -3.73 14.03 5.25
N ASN A 187 -4.41 15.19 5.31
CA ASN A 187 -5.86 15.34 5.32
C ASN A 187 -6.40 16.12 4.11
N GLU A 188 -5.57 16.31 3.07
CA GLU A 188 -6.00 17.01 1.86
C GLU A 188 -6.77 16.05 0.93
N PRO A 189 -7.79 16.54 0.21
CA PRO A 189 -8.50 15.72 -0.75
C PRO A 189 -7.66 15.50 -2.01
N ARG A 190 -7.91 14.37 -2.70
CA ARG A 190 -7.28 13.96 -3.95
C ARG A 190 -7.00 15.09 -4.93
N LYS A 191 -7.97 15.95 -5.22
CA LYS A 191 -7.83 17.06 -6.18
C LYS A 191 -6.69 18.02 -5.83
N ILE A 192 -6.47 18.29 -4.54
CA ILE A 192 -5.38 19.16 -4.07
C ILE A 192 -4.04 18.44 -4.22
N ILE A 193 -3.98 17.15 -3.87
CA ILE A 193 -2.78 16.32 -4.02
C ILE A 193 -2.37 16.22 -5.49
N GLU A 194 -3.31 15.93 -6.39
CA GLU A 194 -3.07 15.85 -7.85
C GLU A 194 -2.51 17.16 -8.40
N LYS A 195 -3.10 18.29 -8.00
CA LYS A 195 -2.60 19.61 -8.39
C LYS A 195 -1.13 19.80 -7.96
N ARG A 196 -0.78 19.43 -6.73
CA ARG A 196 0.60 19.53 -6.23
C ARG A 196 1.58 18.64 -7.00
N LEU A 197 1.17 17.42 -7.35
CA LEU A 197 1.98 16.50 -8.15
C LEU A 197 2.21 17.06 -9.56
N ILE A 198 1.19 17.63 -10.18
CA ILE A 198 1.30 18.29 -11.50
C ILE A 198 2.27 19.48 -11.42
N GLU A 199 2.11 20.36 -10.43
CA GLU A 199 3.01 21.50 -10.21
C GLU A 199 4.47 21.07 -9.99
N ALA A 200 4.69 20.00 -9.21
CA ALA A 200 6.01 19.43 -8.97
C ALA A 200 6.63 18.90 -10.28
N LYS A 201 5.84 18.16 -11.09
CA LYS A 201 6.28 17.64 -12.38
C LYS A 201 6.66 18.75 -13.36
N LEU A 202 5.88 19.84 -13.41
CA LEU A 202 6.22 21.03 -14.22
C LEU A 202 7.54 21.67 -13.78
N LYS A 203 7.82 21.67 -12.47
CA LYS A 203 9.09 22.14 -11.89
C LYS A 203 10.23 21.12 -12.01
N ARG A 204 9.97 19.93 -12.56
CA ARG A 204 10.92 18.81 -12.67
C ARG A 204 11.55 18.40 -11.33
N PHE A 205 10.88 18.70 -10.23
CA PHE A 205 11.37 18.48 -8.87
C PHE A 205 10.22 18.23 -7.91
N ILE A 206 10.40 17.23 -7.05
CA ILE A 206 9.49 16.98 -5.94
C ILE A 206 10.28 16.64 -4.68
N LYS A 207 9.87 17.26 -3.57
CA LYS A 207 10.27 16.90 -2.22
C LYS A 207 9.07 16.27 -1.52
N LEU A 208 9.23 15.04 -1.05
CA LEU A 208 8.22 14.31 -0.29
C LEU A 208 8.68 14.17 1.15
N TYR A 209 7.83 14.52 2.10
CA TYR A 209 7.99 14.12 3.49
C TYR A 209 7.04 12.94 3.74
N VAL A 210 7.57 11.80 4.14
CA VAL A 210 6.82 10.53 4.20
C VAL A 210 7.09 9.78 5.50
N GLY A 211 6.17 8.89 5.89
CA GLY A 211 6.34 8.01 7.04
C GLY A 211 5.69 6.65 6.81
N ASP A 212 6.29 5.59 7.39
CA ASP A 212 5.63 4.28 7.49
C ASP A 212 4.52 4.31 8.55
N THR A 213 3.65 3.30 8.54
CA THR A 213 2.51 3.19 9.47
C THR A 213 2.94 3.26 10.93
N HIS A 214 4.02 2.56 11.31
CA HIS A 214 4.51 2.59 12.70
C HIS A 214 4.97 3.99 13.11
N THR A 215 5.69 4.69 12.24
CA THR A 215 6.11 6.08 12.46
C THR A 215 4.90 7.00 12.57
N TYR A 216 3.92 6.87 11.67
CA TYR A 216 2.70 7.66 11.71
C TYR A 216 1.94 7.47 13.03
N ILE A 217 1.69 6.22 13.42
CA ILE A 217 1.00 5.88 14.68
C ILE A 217 1.80 6.40 15.88
N PHE A 218 3.12 6.20 15.91
CA PHE A 218 3.97 6.71 16.98
C PHE A 218 3.83 8.23 17.15
N PHE A 219 3.85 8.98 16.04
CA PHE A 219 3.70 10.43 16.08
C PHE A 219 2.31 10.83 16.61
N GLN A 220 1.25 10.18 16.13
CA GLN A 220 -0.12 10.45 16.59
C GLN A 220 -0.31 10.15 18.08
N VAL A 221 0.09 8.97 18.54
CA VAL A 221 -0.08 8.55 19.94
C VAL A 221 0.70 9.44 20.90
N ASN A 222 1.86 9.93 20.48
CA ASN A 222 2.72 10.81 21.29
C ASN A 222 2.45 12.31 21.06
N ASN A 223 1.43 12.68 20.29
CA ASN A 223 1.12 14.07 19.93
C ASN A 223 2.30 14.84 19.30
N ILE A 224 3.16 14.14 18.57
CA ILE A 224 4.28 14.73 17.83
C ILE A 224 3.74 15.27 16.49
N PRO A 225 3.99 16.53 16.13
CA PRO A 225 3.56 17.09 14.85
C PRO A 225 4.05 16.27 13.65
N LEU A 226 3.14 16.02 12.69
CA LEU A 226 3.45 15.31 11.45
C LEU A 226 4.04 16.22 10.35
N GLU A 227 4.18 17.52 10.61
CA GLU A 227 4.79 18.48 9.69
C GLU A 227 6.32 18.51 9.89
N SER A 228 7.07 18.60 8.78
CA SER A 228 8.54 18.64 8.80
C SER A 228 9.09 19.94 9.40
N LYS A 229 8.36 21.06 9.27
CA LYS A 229 8.81 22.42 9.65
C LYS A 229 8.78 22.73 11.15
N LYS A 230 8.39 21.77 11.99
CA LYS A 230 8.34 21.94 13.45
C LYS A 230 9.53 21.31 14.17
N PHE A 231 10.53 20.81 13.45
CA PHE A 231 11.76 20.19 13.96
C PHE A 231 13.00 20.70 13.24
#